data_AF-A0A1F8QBH6-F1
#
_entry.id   AF-A0A1F8QBH6-F1
#
_cell.length_a   1.000
_cell.length_b   1.000
_cell.length_c   1.000
_cell.angle_alpha   90.00
_cell.angle_beta   90.00
_cell.angle_gamma   90.00
#
_symmetry.space_group_name_H-M   'P 1'
#
loop_
_entity.id
_entity.type
_entity.pdbx_description
1 polymer ?
#
loop_
_entity_poly.entity_id
_entity_poly.type
_entity_poly.pdbx_seq_one_letter_code
_entity_poly.pdbx_strand_id
1 'polypeptide(L)'
;MSLRRLILTNTGQDVQRCRGCQMCYCESCPDQDIPLDSLIQLILMNDEEILTSRTLWSDTVLQSAHNACARELDLEAILLALREEAIRRGLVRPDGRTLDRV
;
A
#
# COMPACT_ATOMS: atom_id res chain seq x y z
N MET A 1 16.28 -2.01 -1.20
CA MET A 1 15.53 -3.26 -0.90
C MET A 1 14.23 -3.18 -1.68
N SER A 2 13.72 -4.29 -2.24
CA SER A 2 12.43 -4.26 -2.95
C SER A 2 11.26 -4.10 -1.98
N LEU A 3 10.14 -3.53 -2.46
CA LEU A 3 8.89 -3.40 -1.70
C LEU A 3 8.39 -4.76 -1.20
N ARG A 4 8.44 -5.79 -2.05
CA ARG A 4 8.09 -7.17 -1.66
C ARG A 4 8.91 -7.66 -0.46
N ARG A 5 10.23 -7.46 -0.50
CA ARG A 5 11.12 -7.90 0.57
C ARG A 5 10.91 -7.09 1.85
N LEU A 6 10.68 -5.79 1.71
CA LEU A 6 10.32 -4.91 2.82
C LEU A 6 9.06 -5.40 3.52
N ILE A 7 7.99 -5.60 2.78
CA ILE A 7 6.70 -6.06 3.30
C ILE A 7 6.86 -7.40 4.02
N LEU A 8 7.51 -8.38 3.38
CA LEU A 8 7.74 -9.69 3.98
C LEU A 8 8.53 -9.58 5.29
N THR A 9 9.52 -8.69 5.35
CA THR A 9 10.39 -8.53 6.53
C THR A 9 9.66 -7.83 7.67
N ASN A 10 8.82 -6.84 7.38
CA ASN A 10 8.18 -6.01 8.41
C ASN A 10 6.82 -6.57 8.88
N THR A 11 6.15 -7.35 8.05
CA THR A 11 4.77 -7.82 8.31
C THR A 11 4.62 -9.34 8.31
N GLY A 12 5.62 -10.07 7.78
CA GLY A 12 5.50 -11.50 7.50
C GLY A 12 4.60 -11.84 6.30
N GLN A 13 3.98 -10.85 5.65
CA GLN A 13 3.10 -11.05 4.49
C GLN A 13 3.92 -11.26 3.21
N ASP A 14 3.63 -12.34 2.48
CA ASP A 14 4.18 -12.58 1.15
C ASP A 14 3.19 -12.16 0.06
N VAL A 15 3.35 -10.94 -0.45
CA VAL A 15 2.52 -10.37 -1.52
C VAL A 15 2.58 -11.17 -2.83
N GLN A 16 3.59 -12.01 -3.05
CA GLN A 16 3.65 -12.90 -4.22
C GLN A 16 2.52 -13.95 -4.22
N ARG A 17 1.84 -14.14 -3.07
CA ARG A 17 0.64 -14.97 -2.96
C ARG A 17 -0.60 -14.34 -3.58
N CYS A 18 -0.58 -13.05 -3.91
CA CYS A 18 -1.68 -12.37 -4.60
C CYS A 18 -1.96 -13.04 -5.95
N ARG A 19 -3.25 -13.23 -6.26
CA ARG A 19 -3.71 -13.88 -7.50
C ARG A 19 -4.39 -12.92 -8.47
N GLY A 20 -4.40 -11.62 -8.17
CA GLY A 20 -5.03 -10.61 -9.03
C GLY A 20 -6.54 -10.81 -9.18
N CYS A 21 -7.25 -11.31 -8.16
CA CYS A 21 -8.69 -11.55 -8.23
C CYS A 21 -9.55 -10.29 -8.11
N GLN A 22 -8.94 -9.14 -7.81
CA GLN A 22 -9.59 -7.83 -7.70
C GLN A 22 -10.69 -7.71 -6.61
N MET A 23 -10.83 -8.73 -5.76
CA MET A 23 -11.84 -8.76 -4.68
C MET A 23 -11.62 -7.71 -3.58
N CYS A 24 -10.40 -7.17 -3.47
CA CYS A 24 -10.06 -6.10 -2.53
C CYS A 24 -10.35 -4.70 -3.09
N TYR A 25 -10.97 -4.59 -4.27
CA TYR A 25 -11.39 -3.32 -4.83
C TYR A 25 -12.44 -2.63 -3.93
N CYS A 26 -12.25 -1.34 -3.66
CA CYS A 26 -13.17 -0.52 -2.89
C CYS A 26 -13.78 0.55 -3.81
N GLU A 27 -15.02 0.36 -4.24
CA GLU A 27 -15.70 1.34 -5.10
C GLU A 27 -16.01 2.66 -4.36
N SER A 28 -16.25 2.58 -3.05
CA SER A 28 -16.69 3.70 -2.22
C SER A 28 -15.55 4.52 -1.59
N CYS A 29 -14.32 4.37 -2.07
CA CYS A 29 -13.14 5.04 -1.56
C CYS A 29 -12.74 6.22 -2.48
N PRO A 30 -13.33 7.43 -2.34
CA PRO A 30 -13.16 8.53 -3.28
C PRO A 30 -11.73 9.11 -3.32
N ASP A 31 -10.94 8.86 -2.27
CA ASP A 31 -9.57 9.38 -2.15
C ASP A 31 -8.53 8.54 -2.90
N GLN A 32 -8.95 7.46 -3.58
CA GLN A 32 -8.05 6.61 -4.34
C GLN A 32 -7.60 7.28 -5.64
N ASP A 33 -6.29 7.46 -5.81
CA ASP A 33 -5.68 7.67 -7.12
C ASP A 33 -5.30 6.36 -7.81
N ILE A 34 -5.03 5.32 -7.01
CA ILE A 34 -4.73 3.96 -7.46
C ILE A 34 -5.66 2.99 -6.72
N PRO A 35 -6.49 2.19 -7.41
CA PRO A 35 -7.30 1.15 -6.75
C PRO A 35 -6.44 0.15 -5.97
N LEU A 36 -6.96 -0.40 -4.87
CA LEU A 36 -6.16 -1.24 -3.95
C LEU A 36 -5.60 -2.50 -4.64
N ASP A 37 -6.37 -3.15 -5.51
CA ASP A 37 -5.93 -4.30 -6.31
C ASP A 37 -4.78 -3.92 -7.26
N SER A 38 -4.86 -2.73 -7.87
CA SER A 38 -3.81 -2.18 -8.74
C SER A 38 -2.55 -1.81 -7.94
N LEU A 39 -2.70 -1.25 -6.74
CA LEU A 39 -1.60 -0.96 -5.83
C LEU A 39 -0.81 -2.24 -5.49
N ILE A 40 -1.49 -3.37 -5.26
CA ILE A 40 -0.80 -4.65 -5.06
C ILE A 40 -0.02 -5.11 -6.30
N GLN A 41 -0.55 -4.89 -7.51
CA GLN A 41 0.20 -5.19 -8.73
C GLN A 41 1.47 -4.32 -8.86
N LEU A 42 1.38 -3.03 -8.51
CA LEU A 42 2.52 -2.13 -8.51
C LEU A 42 3.59 -2.53 -7.47
N ILE A 43 3.18 -3.00 -6.27
CA ILE A 43 4.10 -3.63 -5.31
C ILE A 43 4.83 -4.82 -5.94
N LEU A 44 4.10 -5.70 -6.66
CA LEU A 44 4.69 -6.85 -7.35
C LEU A 44 5.65 -6.43 -8.47
N MET A 45 5.40 -5.30 -9.11
CA MET A 45 6.32 -4.71 -10.11
C MET A 45 7.50 -3.97 -9.45
N ASN A 46 7.49 -3.82 -8.12
CA ASN A 46 8.44 -3.00 -7.38
C ASN A 46 8.42 -1.53 -7.83
N ASP A 47 7.24 -1.03 -8.19
CA ASP A 47 7.04 0.37 -8.52
C ASP A 47 6.97 1.20 -7.24
N GLU A 48 7.98 2.02 -6.99
CA GLU A 48 8.11 2.79 -5.76
C GLU A 48 7.29 4.08 -5.77
N GLU A 49 6.68 4.47 -6.90
CA GLU A 49 5.82 5.67 -6.97
C GLU A 49 4.60 5.55 -6.05
N ILE A 50 4.19 4.32 -5.71
CA ILE A 50 3.09 4.07 -4.76
C ILE A 50 3.36 4.63 -3.36
N LEU A 51 4.62 4.82 -2.96
CA LEU A 51 4.98 5.31 -1.62
C LEU A 51 4.47 6.74 -1.37
N THR A 52 4.18 7.46 -2.46
CA THR A 52 3.64 8.83 -2.43
C THR A 52 2.21 8.94 -2.97
N SER A 53 1.55 7.81 -3.28
CA SER A 53 0.17 7.78 -3.79
C SER A 53 -0.85 8.17 -2.70
N ARG A 54 -1.88 8.91 -3.08
CA ARG A 54 -2.97 9.31 -2.18
C ARG A 54 -3.71 8.10 -1.60
N THR A 55 -3.88 7.03 -2.38
CA THR A 55 -4.45 5.76 -1.90
C THR A 55 -3.72 5.24 -0.67
N LEU A 56 -2.38 5.21 -0.70
CA LEU A 56 -1.59 4.70 0.42
C LEU A 56 -1.84 5.50 1.71
N TRP A 57 -2.11 6.80 1.58
CA TRP A 57 -2.25 7.76 2.67
C TRP A 57 -3.70 8.08 3.07
N SER A 58 -4.70 7.46 2.43
CA SER A 58 -6.11 7.62 2.80
C SER A 58 -6.49 6.70 3.97
N ASP A 59 -7.05 7.28 5.04
CA ASP A 59 -7.56 6.50 6.18
C ASP A 59 -8.83 5.72 5.82
N THR A 60 -9.65 6.24 4.90
CA THR A 60 -10.80 5.52 4.34
C THR A 60 -10.34 4.24 3.65
N VAL A 61 -9.28 4.33 2.82
CA VAL A 61 -8.69 3.16 2.15
C VAL A 61 -8.11 2.18 3.15
N LEU A 62 -7.37 2.67 4.15
CA LEU A 62 -6.79 1.82 5.20
C LEU A 62 -7.88 1.04 5.92
N GLN A 63 -8.98 1.71 6.31
CA GLN A 63 -10.11 1.09 6.95
C GLN A 63 -10.81 0.05 6.06
N SER A 64 -10.93 0.32 4.76
CA SER A 64 -11.49 -0.63 3.79
C SER A 64 -10.54 -1.80 3.48
N ALA A 65 -9.23 -1.65 3.68
CA ALA A 65 -8.25 -2.70 3.43
C ALA A 65 -8.30 -3.82 4.49
N HIS A 66 -8.78 -3.50 5.70
CA HIS A 66 -8.96 -4.48 6.77
C HIS A 66 -9.89 -5.62 6.33
N ASN A 67 -9.38 -6.85 6.36
CA ASN A 67 -10.06 -8.08 5.90
C ASN A 67 -10.56 -8.07 4.44
N ALA A 68 -10.09 -7.16 3.59
CA ALA A 68 -10.52 -7.09 2.19
C ALA A 68 -10.01 -8.25 1.32
N CYS A 69 -8.89 -8.87 1.70
CA CYS A 69 -8.34 -9.97 0.92
C CYS A 69 -8.99 -11.31 1.28
N ALA A 70 -9.79 -11.86 0.36
CA ALA A 70 -10.34 -13.22 0.47
C ALA A 70 -9.27 -14.34 0.51
N ARG A 71 -7.98 -14.01 0.35
CA ARG A 71 -6.85 -14.96 0.41
C ARG A 71 -5.91 -14.69 1.58
N GLU A 72 -6.39 -13.95 2.58
CA GLU A 72 -5.71 -13.77 3.88
C GLU A 72 -4.39 -12.99 3.76
N LEU A 73 -4.24 -12.14 2.75
CA LEU A 73 -3.24 -11.07 2.81
C LEU A 73 -3.76 -9.97 3.72
N ASP A 74 -2.98 -9.64 4.73
CA ASP A 74 -3.26 -8.49 5.60
C ASP A 74 -2.88 -7.20 4.86
N LEU A 75 -3.83 -6.67 4.09
CA LEU A 75 -3.62 -5.47 3.28
C LEU A 75 -3.41 -4.23 4.17
N GLU A 76 -4.03 -4.18 5.35
CA GLU A 76 -3.83 -3.08 6.29
C GLU A 76 -2.39 -3.03 6.78
N ALA A 77 -1.85 -4.16 7.27
CA ALA A 77 -0.46 -4.26 7.69
C ALA A 77 0.53 -3.91 6.57
N ILE A 78 0.21 -4.34 5.33
CA ILE A 78 1.01 -3.99 4.14
C ILE A 78 1.03 -2.48 3.91
N LEU A 79 -0.12 -1.81 3.94
CA LEU A 79 -0.19 -0.36 3.73
C LEU A 79 0.54 0.41 4.84
N LEU A 80 0.41 0.00 6.10
CA LEU A 80 1.12 0.62 7.22
C LEU A 80 2.65 0.49 7.08
N ALA A 81 3.14 -0.70 6.72
CA ALA A 81 4.59 -0.91 6.50
C ALA A 81 5.14 -0.04 5.35
N LEU A 82 4.34 0.20 4.31
CA LEU A 82 4.71 1.10 3.22
C LEU A 82 4.69 2.58 3.64
N ARG A 83 3.73 3.01 4.47
CA ARG A 83 3.72 4.37 5.05
C ARG A 83 4.98 4.60 5.90
N GLU A 84 5.33 3.66 6.76
CA GLU A 84 6.55 3.72 7.58
C GLU A 84 7.80 3.82 6.70
N GLU A 85 7.85 3.03 5.63
CA GLU A 85 8.97 3.06 4.69
C GLU A 85 9.09 4.40 3.95
N ALA A 86 7.97 4.97 3.52
CA ALA A 86 7.93 6.28 2.87
C ALA A 86 8.44 7.40 3.80
N ILE A 87 8.04 7.36 5.09
CA ILE A 87 8.55 8.29 6.12
C ILE A 87 10.04 8.07 6.35
N ARG A 88 10.47 6.81 6.51
CA ARG A 88 11.88 6.45 6.75
C ARG A 88 12.80 6.91 5.61
N ARG A 89 12.31 6.89 4.37
CA ARG A 89 13.02 7.40 3.19
C ARG A 89 12.94 8.92 3.04
N GLY A 90 12.16 9.61 3.85
CA GLY A 90 11.93 11.05 3.72
C GLY A 90 11.17 11.41 2.45
N LEU A 91 10.30 10.55 1.94
CA LEU A 91 9.45 10.86 0.78
C LEU A 91 8.20 11.63 1.20
N VAL A 92 7.70 11.32 2.40
CA VAL A 92 6.50 11.89 2.99
C VAL A 92 6.79 12.21 4.45
N ARG A 93 6.19 13.28 4.96
CA ARG A 93 6.21 13.61 6.38
C ARG A 93 5.32 12.67 7.18
N PRO A 94 5.52 12.56 8.51
CA PRO A 94 4.62 11.80 9.37
C PRO A 94 3.15 12.25 9.33
N ASP A 95 2.88 13.48 8.90
CA ASP A 95 1.54 14.03 8.71
C ASP A 95 0.91 13.71 7.33
N GLY A 96 1.56 12.87 6.52
CA GLY A 96 1.07 12.44 5.21
C GLY A 96 1.32 13.44 4.07
N ARG A 97 2.01 14.57 4.32
CA ARG A 97 2.35 15.53 3.26
C ARG A 97 3.63 15.15 2.55
N THR A 98 3.60 15.05 1.22
CA THR A 98 4.81 14.87 0.40
C THR A 98 5.80 16.01 0.64
N LEU A 99 7.09 15.71 0.72
CA LEU A 99 8.10 16.76 0.74
C LEU A 99 8.17 17.37 -0.66
N ASP A 100 7.93 18.68 -0.76
CA ASP A 100 8.12 19.42 -2.01
C ASP A 100 9.55 19.18 -2.49
N ARG A 101 9.68 18.52 -3.65
CA ARG A 101 10.96 18.34 -4.32
C ARG A 101 11.48 19.73 -4.68
N VAL A 102 12.56 20.17 -4.02
CA VAL A 102 13.35 21.35 -4.40
C VAL A 102 13.99 21.12 -5.76
#